data_AF-A0A7Z0THB9-F1
#
_entry.id   AF-A0A7Z0THB9-F1
#
_cell.length_a   1.000
_cell.length_b   1.000
_cell.length_c   1.000
_cell.angle_alpha   90.00
_cell.angle_beta   90.00
_cell.angle_gamma   90.00
#
_symmetry.space_group_name_H-M   'P 1'
#
loop_
_entity.id
_entity.type
_entity.pdbx_description
1 polymer ?
#
loop_
_entity_poly.entity_id
_entity_poly.type
_entity_poly.pdbx_seq_one_letter_code
_entity_poly.pdbx_strand_id
1 'polypeptide(L)' 'MAEHPAYPVGLRLTGRRVVVLGGGQVAQRRLPALVAAGADVTLVSPSATPSVEAMADTGEIAWERRRYADGDLDGAWY' A
#
# COMPACT_ATOMS: atom_id res chain seq x y z
N MET A 1 -8.71 -28.58 -9.11
CA MET A 1 -8.62 -27.99 -7.76
C MET A 1 -10.01 -27.53 -7.38
N ALA A 2 -10.51 -27.87 -6.18
CA ALA A 2 -11.79 -27.34 -5.73
C ALA A 2 -11.64 -25.82 -5.54
N GLU A 3 -12.47 -25.05 -6.24
CA GLU A 3 -12.46 -23.60 -6.17
C GLU A 3 -13.25 -23.18 -4.93
N HIS A 4 -12.57 -22.58 -3.96
CA HIS A 4 -13.21 -22.05 -2.76
C HIS A 4 -13.55 -20.57 -2.99
N PRO A 5 -14.81 -20.15 -2.79
CA PRO A 5 -15.19 -18.75 -2.98
C PRO A 5 -14.48 -17.85 -1.98
N ALA A 6 -14.17 -16.62 -2.40
CA ALA A 6 -13.55 -15.63 -1.51
C ALA A 6 -14.48 -15.29 -0.34
N TYR A 7 -13.94 -15.29 0.88
CA TYR A 7 -14.66 -14.83 2.07
C TYR A 7 -14.45 -13.32 2.24
N PRO A 8 -15.51 -12.50 2.19
CA PRO A 8 -15.37 -11.06 2.34
C PRO A 8 -15.00 -10.70 3.78
N VAL A 9 -14.00 -9.83 3.94
CA VAL A 9 -13.61 -9.27 5.24
C VAL A 9 -13.51 -7.75 5.15
N GLY A 10 -13.96 -7.07 6.20
CA GLY A 10 -13.76 -5.64 6.40
C GLY A 10 -12.58 -5.40 7.34
N LEU A 11 -11.70 -4.46 6.99
CA LEU A 11 -10.51 -4.11 7.77
C LEU A 11 -10.65 -2.68 8.31
N ARG A 12 -10.34 -2.48 9.61
CA ARG A 12 -10.27 -1.15 10.22
C ARG A 12 -8.82 -0.70 10.22
N LEU A 13 -8.47 0.14 9.25
CA LEU A 13 -7.09 0.54 8.97
C LEU A 13 -6.67 1.85 9.61
N THR A 14 -7.58 2.55 10.30
CA THR A 14 -7.28 3.85 10.91
C THR A 14 -6.04 3.79 11.82
N GLY A 15 -4.98 4.53 11.44
CA GLY A 15 -3.70 4.58 12.14
C GLY A 15 -2.88 3.28 12.08
N ARG A 16 -3.24 2.32 11.23
CA ARG A 16 -2.50 1.07 11.05
C ARG A 16 -1.45 1.24 9.96
N ARG A 17 -0.24 0.77 10.24
CA ARG A 17 0.86 0.70 9.27
C ARG A 17 0.50 -0.28 8.15
N VAL A 18 0.46 0.20 6.92
CA VAL A 18 0.20 -0.58 5.71
C VAL A 18 1.36 -0.42 4.74
N VAL A 19 1.95 -1.53 4.31
CA VAL A 19 3.10 -1.53 3.39
C VAL A 19 2.66 -2.00 2.01
N VAL A 20 2.87 -1.15 1.01
CA VAL A 20 2.60 -1.47 -0.39
C VAL A 20 3.91 -1.66 -1.12
N LEU A 21 4.11 -2.83 -1.72
CA LEU A 21 5.29 -3.13 -2.53
C LEU A 21 4.99 -2.90 -4.01
N GLY A 22 5.81 -2.06 -4.66
CA GLY A 22 5.69 -1.71 -6.07
C GLY A 22 4.73 -0.54 -6.34
N GLY A 23 5.15 0.40 -7.19
CA GLY A 23 4.43 1.64 -7.51
C GLY A 23 3.63 1.61 -8.82
N GLY A 24 3.29 0.43 -9.34
CA GLY A 24 2.60 0.27 -10.63
C GLY A 24 1.08 0.51 -10.60
N GLN A 25 0.39 0.12 -11.68
CA GLN A 25 -1.06 0.30 -11.84
C GLN A 25 -1.90 -0.35 -10.72
N VAL A 26 -1.44 -1.47 -10.16
CA VAL A 26 -2.12 -2.13 -9.04
C VAL A 26 -2.08 -1.26 -7.78
N ALA A 27 -0.92 -0.68 -7.46
CA ALA A 27 -0.80 0.23 -6.33
C ALA A 27 -1.63 1.49 -6.55
N GLN A 28 -1.54 2.10 -7.75
CA GLN A 28 -2.34 3.27 -8.12
C GLN A 28 -3.84 3.08 -7.87
N ARG A 29 -4.39 1.89 -8.16
CA ARG A 29 -5.81 1.59 -7.90
C ARG A 29 -6.13 1.35 -6.41
N ARG A 30 -5.18 0.82 -5.64
CA ARG A 30 -5.42 0.39 -4.25
C ARG A 30 -5.17 1.50 -3.23
N LEU A 31 -4.15 2.33 -3.46
CA LEU A 31 -3.72 3.37 -2.53
C LEU A 31 -4.85 4.32 -2.12
N PRO A 32 -5.71 4.84 -3.03
CA PRO A 32 -6.79 5.74 -2.63
C PRO A 32 -7.76 5.12 -1.61
N ALA A 33 -8.07 3.82 -1.75
CA ALA A 33 -8.96 3.13 -0.82
C ALA A 33 -8.31 2.87 0.54
N LEU A 34 -7.00 2.61 0.57
CA LEU A 34 -6.23 2.44 1.81
C LEU A 34 -6.13 3.76 2.58
N VAL A 35 -5.79 4.86 1.88
CA VAL A 35 -5.74 6.21 2.46
C VAL A 35 -7.12 6.62 2.98
N ALA A 36 -8.19 6.41 2.21
CA ALA A 36 -9.56 6.69 2.64
C ALA A 36 -10.00 5.87 3.87
N ALA A 37 -9.43 4.67 4.07
CA ALA A 37 -9.66 3.86 5.27
C ALA A 37 -8.85 4.34 6.49
N GLY A 38 -8.05 5.40 6.34
CA GLY A 38 -7.20 5.98 7.39
C GLY A 38 -5.90 5.22 7.64
N ALA A 39 -5.46 4.40 6.69
CA ALA A 39 -4.19 3.68 6.79
C ALA A 39 -2.99 4.65 6.83
N ASP A 40 -1.98 4.31 7.63
CA ASP A 40 -0.64 4.91 7.54
C ASP A 40 0.15 4.12 6.48
N VAL A 41 0.14 4.62 5.25
CA VAL A 41 0.62 3.88 4.09
C VAL A 41 2.08 4.21 3.78
N THR A 42 2.91 3.17 3.69
CA THR A 42 4.28 3.25 3.16
C THR A 42 4.39 2.47 1.85
N LEU A 43 4.75 3.15 0.77
CA LEU A 43 5.12 2.53 -0.50
C LEU A 43 6.61 2.21 -0.51
N VAL A 44 6.98 0.97 -0.84
CA VAL A 44 8.37 0.59 -1.14
C VAL A 44 8.47 0.22 -2.61
N SER A 45 9.13 1.07 -3.39
CA SER A 45 9.33 0.83 -4.82
C SER A 45 10.43 1.73 -5.39
N PRO A 46 11.30 1.24 -6.30
CA PRO A 46 12.31 2.09 -6.97
C PRO A 46 11.69 3.16 -7.87
N SER A 47 10.48 2.91 -8.38
CA SER A 47 9.74 3.81 -9.25
C SER A 47 8.24 3.68 -9.02
N ALA A 48 7.48 4.70 -9.39
CA ALA A 48 6.03 4.67 -9.31
C ALA A 48 5.39 5.32 -10.55
N THR A 49 4.10 5.12 -10.74
CA THR A 49 3.37 5.85 -11.77
C THR A 49 3.21 7.31 -11.36
N PRO A 50 3.08 8.27 -12.29
CA PRO A 50 2.94 9.69 -11.94
C PRO A 50 1.81 9.99 -10.95
N SER A 51 0.72 9.23 -10.99
CA SER A 51 -0.38 9.36 -10.04
C SER A 51 0.01 8.94 -8.61
N VAL A 52 0.85 7.92 -8.46
CA VAL A 52 1.35 7.46 -7.16
C VAL A 52 2.43 8.41 -6.64
N GLU A 53 3.28 8.93 -7.52
CA GLU A 53 4.24 9.97 -7.17
C GLU A 53 3.53 11.21 -6.63
N ALA A 54 2.46 11.66 -7.30
CA ALA A 54 1.66 12.80 -6.84
C ALA A 54 1.07 12.59 -5.43
N MET A 55 0.59 11.37 -5.10
CA MET A 55 0.11 11.05 -3.75
C MET A 55 1.22 11.12 -2.69
N ALA A 56 2.44 10.76 -3.05
CA ALA A 56 3.58 10.89 -2.15
C ALA A 56 3.98 12.36 -1.97
N ASP A 57 3.94 13.14 -3.05
CA ASP A 57 4.28 14.57 -3.05
C ASP A 57 3.26 15.41 -2.26
N THR A 58 1.98 15.01 -2.24
CA THR A 58 0.94 15.62 -1.40
C THR A 58 0.99 15.18 0.06
N GLY A 59 1.84 14.20 0.40
CA GLY A 59 1.97 13.64 1.74
C GLY A 59 0.86 12.66 2.14
N GLU A 60 0.05 12.18 1.19
CA GLU A 60 -0.99 11.18 1.46
C GLU A 60 -0.41 9.81 1.76
N ILE A 61 0.79 9.51 1.24
CA ILE A 61 1.53 8.28 1.51
C ILE A 61 3.02 8.58 1.73
N ALA A 62 3.69 7.76 2.55
CA ALA A 62 5.15 7.73 2.60
C ALA A 62 5.70 6.92 1.43
N TRP A 63 6.84 7.32 0.86
CA TRP A 63 7.47 6.59 -0.23
C TRP A 63 8.97 6.36 -0.02
N GLU A 64 9.33 5.10 0.14
CA GLU A 64 10.68 4.57 0.13
C GLU A 64 11.11 4.24 -1.31
N ARG A 65 11.90 5.13 -1.91
CA ARG A 65 12.39 5.04 -3.31
C ARG A 65 13.51 4.01 -3.49
N ARG A 66 13.23 2.76 -3.16
CA ARG A 66 14.19 1.65 -3.20
C ARG A 66 13.50 0.31 -3.46
N ARG A 67 14.31 -0.73 -3.68
CA ARG A 67 13.81 -2.11 -3.73
C ARG A 67 13.42 -2.56 -2.32
N TYR A 68 12.50 -3.51 -2.28
CA TYR A 68 12.19 -4.27 -1.08
C TYR A 68 13.46 -4.88 -0.48
N ALA A 69 13.54 -4.84 0.84
CA ALA A 69 14.54 -5.52 1.64
C ALA A 69 13.86 -6.30 2.77
N ASP A 70 14.53 -7.35 3.23
CA ASP A 70 14.07 -8.11 4.39
C ASP A 70 13.89 -7.18 5.59
N GLY A 71 12.76 -7.33 6.28
CA GLY A 71 12.36 -6.48 7.41
C GLY A 71 11.44 -5.31 7.05
N ASP A 72 11.22 -4.98 5.77
CA ASP A 72 10.29 -3.89 5.39
C ASP A 72 8.84 -4.12 5.82
N LEU A 73 8.46 -5.39 6.00
CA LEU A 73 7.13 -5.80 6.46
C LEU A 73 7.05 -5.90 7.99
N ASP A 74 8.13 -5.65 8.71
CA ASP A 74 8.13 -5.76 10.17
C ASP A 74 7.18 -4.72 10.76
N GLY A 75 6.23 -5.20 11.56
CA GLY A 75 5.18 -4.38 12.14
C GLY A 75 4.13 -3.87 11.15
N ALA A 76 4.17 -4.30 9.88
CA ALA A 76 3.08 -4.05 8.95
C ALA A 76 1.83 -4.80 9.42
N TRP A 77 0.70 -4.09 9.44
CA TRP A 77 -0.60 -4.69 9.73
C TRP A 77 -1.23 -5.27 8.44
N TYR A 78 -0.95 -4.62 7.31
CA TYR A 78 -1.39 -5.02 5.97
C TYR A 78 -0.33 -4.72 4.91
#